data_AF-A0A6J3LXP3-F1
#
_entry.id   AF-A0A6J3LXP3-F1
#
_cell.length_a   1.000
_cell.length_b   1.000
_cell.length_c   1.000
_cell.angle_alpha   90.00
_cell.angle_beta   90.00
_cell.angle_gamma   90.00
#
_symmetry.space_group_name_H-M   'P 1'
#
loop_
_entity.id
_entity.type
_entity.pdbx_description
1 polymer ?
#
loop_
_entity_poly.entity_id
_entity_poly.type
_entity_poly.pdbx_seq_one_letter_code
_entity_poly.pdbx_strand_id
1 'polypeptide(L)'
;MPRKPTSAKDRSDEFQASIGRFCNTMPVPCSRCRRQNLKCLVDIRSGRCKGCNDDHKPCDLRVTFKEFERLARLRSELVKKSEELEDELTLAEEEAARAHLRVVEARNRARTARKRALAAELKEDEAYARESAGIAEVAEMEVAANNSVSGPSSSTVDVESWGFNPADLSALPEEWSFAGGVSAEWDLLAGGLGGGTPPVEAGNSSSS
;
A
#
# COMPACT_ATOMS: atom_id res chain seq x y z
N MET A 1 44.10 -36.45 0.40
CA MET A 1 45.46 -36.26 -0.16
C MET A 1 45.91 -34.82 0.10
N PRO A 2 47.06 -34.59 0.74
CA PRO A 2 47.58 -33.24 0.96
C PRO A 2 47.99 -32.61 -0.39
N ARG A 3 47.49 -31.41 -0.69
CA ARG A 3 47.89 -30.68 -1.90
C ARG A 3 49.38 -30.32 -1.78
N LYS A 4 50.18 -30.64 -2.82
CA LYS A 4 51.59 -30.26 -2.88
C LYS A 4 51.71 -28.73 -2.74
N PRO A 5 52.74 -28.20 -2.06
CA PRO A 5 52.97 -26.77 -2.00
C PRO A 5 53.18 -26.25 -3.43
N THR A 6 52.25 -25.41 -3.91
CA THR A 6 52.34 -24.78 -5.22
C THR A 6 53.57 -23.87 -5.25
N SER A 7 54.33 -23.91 -6.34
CA SER A 7 55.53 -23.09 -6.47
C SER A 7 55.14 -21.61 -6.43
N ALA A 8 56.08 -20.74 -6.08
CA ALA A 8 55.83 -19.30 -6.08
C ALA A 8 55.42 -18.78 -7.48
N LYS A 9 55.88 -19.44 -8.55
CA LYS A 9 55.47 -19.15 -9.92
C LYS A 9 54.01 -19.55 -10.18
N ASP A 10 53.61 -20.76 -9.80
CA ASP A 10 52.23 -21.22 -10.02
C ASP A 10 51.22 -20.31 -9.29
N ARG A 11 51.54 -19.89 -8.06
CA ARG A 11 50.72 -18.91 -7.31
C ARG A 11 50.69 -17.54 -7.97
N SER A 12 51.78 -17.10 -8.60
CA SER A 12 51.83 -15.85 -9.35
C SER A 12 51.01 -15.92 -10.64
N ASP A 13 51.07 -17.05 -11.34
CA ASP A 13 50.37 -17.24 -12.62
C ASP A 13 48.85 -17.40 -12.41
N GLU A 14 48.44 -18.13 -11.37
CA GLU A 14 47.03 -18.28 -10.97
C GLU A 14 46.43 -16.94 -10.50
N PHE A 15 47.22 -16.14 -9.77
CA PHE A 15 46.87 -14.77 -9.40
C PHE A 15 46.69 -13.88 -10.65
N GLN A 16 47.59 -13.97 -11.62
CA GLN A 16 47.48 -13.22 -12.87
C GLN A 16 46.25 -13.60 -13.70
N ALA A 17 45.95 -14.90 -13.79
CA ALA A 17 44.79 -15.41 -14.50
C ALA A 17 43.46 -14.98 -13.84
N SER A 18 43.45 -14.81 -12.51
CA SER A 18 42.27 -14.32 -11.79
C SER A 18 42.04 -12.82 -12.01
N ILE A 19 43.09 -11.99 -11.93
CA ILE A 19 42.98 -10.54 -12.13
C ILE A 19 42.71 -10.20 -13.60
N GLY A 20 43.24 -10.92 -14.58
CA GLY A 20 42.94 -10.67 -16.00
C GLY A 20 41.44 -10.75 -16.34
N ARG A 21 40.63 -11.43 -15.52
CA ARG A 21 39.16 -11.51 -15.66
C ARG A 21 38.41 -10.39 -14.93
N PHE A 22 39.02 -9.76 -13.93
CA PHE A 22 38.44 -8.67 -13.15
C PHE A 22 39.18 -7.39 -13.49
N CYS A 23 38.54 -6.47 -14.22
CA CYS A 23 39.10 -5.19 -14.65
C CYS A 23 40.17 -4.68 -13.67
N ASN A 24 41.42 -4.53 -14.12
CA ASN A 24 42.63 -4.18 -13.33
C ASN A 24 42.51 -2.89 -12.49
N THR A 25 41.36 -2.22 -12.52
CA THR A 25 41.04 -0.99 -11.82
C THR A 25 40.73 -1.29 -10.36
N MET A 26 41.56 -0.78 -9.47
CA MET A 26 41.30 -0.88 -8.04
C MET A 26 40.12 0.00 -7.63
N PRO A 27 39.22 -0.50 -6.76
CA PRO A 27 38.13 0.30 -6.21
C PRO A 27 38.64 1.47 -5.35
N VAL A 28 39.75 1.29 -4.62
CA VAL A 28 40.42 2.35 -3.87
C VAL A 28 41.75 2.70 -4.55
N PRO A 29 41.90 3.90 -5.13
CA PRO A 29 43.14 4.30 -5.79
C PRO A 29 44.25 4.61 -4.77
N CYS A 30 45.51 4.41 -5.17
CA CYS A 30 46.66 4.84 -4.37
C CYS A 30 46.67 6.37 -4.20
N SER A 31 47.34 6.88 -3.17
CA SER A 31 47.41 8.31 -2.83
C SER A 31 47.74 9.20 -4.02
N ARG A 32 48.66 8.76 -4.88
CA ARG A 32 49.06 9.48 -6.09
C ARG A 32 47.98 9.48 -7.17
N CYS A 33 47.46 8.31 -7.53
CA CYS A 33 46.38 8.19 -8.51
C CYS A 33 45.15 8.98 -8.06
N ARG A 34 44.87 8.99 -6.75
CA ARG A 34 43.79 9.79 -6.15
C ARG A 34 44.02 11.29 -6.33
N ARG A 35 45.22 11.81 -6.03
CA ARG A 35 45.56 13.24 -6.24
C ARG A 35 45.46 13.67 -7.71
N GLN A 36 45.71 12.74 -8.63
CA GLN A 36 45.71 13.01 -10.07
C GLN A 36 44.38 12.65 -10.75
N ASN A 37 43.37 12.20 -9.99
CA ASN A 37 42.10 11.68 -10.53
C ASN A 37 42.28 10.61 -11.64
N LEU A 38 43.34 9.80 -11.53
CA LEU A 38 43.64 8.73 -12.47
C LEU A 38 43.09 7.39 -11.97
N LYS A 39 42.65 6.55 -12.91
CA LYS A 39 42.29 5.16 -12.63
C LYS A 39 43.54 4.39 -12.18
N CYS A 40 43.49 3.84 -10.96
CA CYS A 40 44.59 3.07 -10.41
C CYS A 40 44.53 1.63 -10.93
N LEU A 41 45.26 1.38 -12.03
CA LEU A 41 45.42 0.04 -12.57
C LEU A 41 46.52 -0.68 -11.80
N VAL A 42 46.27 -1.85 -11.21
CA VAL A 42 47.32 -2.61 -10.49
C VAL A 42 48.03 -3.56 -11.44
N ASP A 43 49.36 -3.50 -11.42
CA ASP A 43 50.23 -4.46 -12.05
C ASP A 43 50.52 -5.61 -11.08
N ILE A 44 50.26 -6.81 -11.57
CA ILE A 44 50.08 -8.03 -10.78
C ILE A 44 51.43 -8.62 -10.36
N ARG A 45 52.50 -8.38 -11.13
CA ARG A 45 53.86 -8.83 -10.79
C ARG A 45 54.48 -7.99 -9.68
N SER A 46 54.23 -6.69 -9.71
CA SER A 46 54.83 -5.73 -8.78
C SER A 46 53.97 -5.54 -7.52
N GLY A 47 52.67 -5.89 -7.58
CA GLY A 47 51.69 -5.60 -6.52
C GLY A 47 51.46 -4.10 -6.33
N ARG A 48 51.89 -3.29 -7.30
CA ARG A 48 51.84 -1.83 -7.30
C ARG A 48 50.95 -1.34 -8.43
N CYS A 49 50.53 -0.07 -8.35
CA CYS A 49 49.84 0.56 -9.46
C CYS A 49 50.77 0.67 -10.69
N LYS A 50 50.28 0.37 -11.89
CA LYS A 50 51.03 0.43 -13.15
C LYS A 50 51.68 1.79 -13.36
N GLY A 51 50.95 2.89 -13.16
CA GLY A 51 51.52 4.24 -13.25
C GLY A 51 52.56 4.57 -12.16
N CYS A 52 52.55 3.87 -11.03
CA CYS A 52 53.56 4.02 -9.99
C CYS A 52 54.78 3.18 -10.31
N ASN A 53 54.57 2.01 -10.91
CA ASN A 53 55.61 1.09 -11.33
C ASN A 53 56.39 1.66 -12.51
N ASP A 54 55.69 2.18 -13.52
CA ASP A 54 56.26 2.77 -14.73
C ASP A 54 57.11 4.02 -14.41
N ASP A 55 56.67 4.85 -13.47
CA ASP A 55 57.40 6.05 -13.04
C ASP A 55 58.44 5.79 -11.93
N HIS A 56 58.60 4.53 -11.51
CA HIS A 56 59.47 4.12 -10.39
C HIS A 56 59.25 4.90 -9.09
N LYS A 57 58.00 5.30 -8.82
CA LYS A 57 57.63 6.07 -7.61
C LYS A 57 57.12 5.16 -6.48
N PRO A 58 57.23 5.59 -5.21
CA PRO A 58 56.61 4.87 -4.11
C PRO A 58 55.11 4.74 -4.33
N CYS A 59 54.60 3.51 -4.17
CA CYS A 59 53.19 3.20 -4.24
C CYS A 59 52.75 2.72 -2.86
N ASP A 60 51.83 3.45 -2.26
CA ASP A 60 51.27 3.13 -0.94
C ASP A 60 50.29 1.95 -1.00
N LEU A 61 49.86 1.60 -2.22
CA LEU A 61 48.94 0.51 -2.46
C LEU A 61 49.71 -0.80 -2.60
N ARG A 62 49.63 -1.64 -1.55
CA ARG A 62 50.09 -3.04 -1.58
C ARG A 62 48.89 -3.96 -1.45
N VAL A 63 48.39 -4.45 -2.58
CA VAL A 63 47.28 -5.40 -2.59
C VAL A 63 47.87 -6.80 -2.71
N THR A 64 47.63 -7.65 -1.70
CA THR A 64 47.95 -9.07 -1.80
C THR A 64 46.86 -9.79 -2.59
N PHE A 65 47.19 -10.94 -3.19
CA PHE A 65 46.20 -11.75 -3.90
C PHE A 65 44.96 -12.06 -3.06
N LYS A 66 45.17 -12.47 -1.81
CA LYS A 66 44.09 -12.79 -0.88
C LYS A 66 43.16 -11.61 -0.64
N GLU A 67 43.72 -10.40 -0.55
CA GLU A 67 42.93 -9.19 -0.36
C GLU A 67 42.13 -8.85 -1.62
N PHE A 68 42.72 -9.02 -2.80
CA PHE A 68 42.01 -8.82 -4.06
C PHE A 68 40.84 -9.79 -4.22
N GLU A 69 41.05 -11.08 -3.96
CA GLU A 69 40.00 -12.11 -4.02
C GLU A 69 38.86 -11.81 -3.03
N ARG A 70 39.21 -11.37 -1.81
CA ARG A 70 38.22 -10.93 -0.81
C ARG A 70 37.39 -9.76 -1.32
N LEU A 71 38.01 -8.72 -1.87
CA LEU A 71 37.32 -7.56 -2.40
C LEU A 71 36.44 -7.90 -3.60
N ALA A 72 36.90 -8.80 -4.48
CA ALA A 72 36.12 -9.27 -5.62
C ALA A 72 34.85 -10.02 -5.17
N ARG A 73 34.98 -10.89 -4.17
CA ARG A 73 33.86 -11.61 -3.56
C ARG A 73 32.87 -10.66 -2.86
N LEU A 74 33.38 -9.71 -2.08
CA LEU A 74 32.51 -8.71 -1.44
C LEU A 74 31.75 -7.88 -2.46
N ARG A 75 32.42 -7.48 -3.55
CA ARG A 75 31.77 -6.76 -4.65
C ARG A 75 30.66 -7.58 -5.28
N SER A 76 30.88 -8.85 -5.59
CA SER A 76 29.85 -9.69 -6.20
C SER A 76 28.68 -9.96 -5.25
N GLU A 77 28.93 -10.15 -3.96
CA GLU A 77 27.88 -10.26 -2.93
C GLU A 77 27.06 -8.98 -2.81
N LEU A 78 27.71 -7.80 -2.85
CA LEU A 78 27.01 -6.52 -2.80
C LEU A 78 26.18 -6.24 -4.05
N VAL A 79 26.69 -6.59 -5.24
CA VAL A 79 25.94 -6.44 -6.49
C VAL A 79 24.70 -7.32 -6.50
N LYS A 80 24.81 -8.57 -6.06
CA LYS A 80 23.64 -9.44 -5.93
C LYS A 80 22.60 -8.88 -4.96
N LYS A 81 23.05 -8.39 -3.80
CA LYS A 81 22.16 -7.76 -2.83
C LYS A 81 21.51 -6.49 -3.36
N SER A 82 22.22 -5.69 -4.17
CA SER A 82 21.60 -4.51 -4.77
C SER A 82 20.54 -4.91 -5.80
N GLU A 83 20.79 -5.93 -6.61
CA GLU A 83 19.80 -6.46 -7.57
C GLU A 83 18.56 -7.00 -6.82
N GLU A 84 18.76 -7.78 -5.75
CA GLU A 84 17.67 -8.29 -4.90
C GLU A 84 16.82 -7.16 -4.28
N LEU A 85 17.47 -6.10 -3.78
CA LEU A 85 16.78 -4.95 -3.19
C LEU A 85 16.05 -4.09 -4.24
N GLU A 86 16.61 -3.98 -5.45
CA GLU A 86 15.95 -3.31 -6.57
C GLU A 86 14.69 -4.07 -6.99
N ASP A 87 14.76 -5.39 -7.09
CA ASP A 87 13.61 -6.25 -7.37
C ASP A 87 12.53 -6.11 -6.27
N GLU A 88 12.90 -6.17 -4.99
CA GLU A 88 11.98 -5.95 -3.87
C GLU A 88 11.30 -4.56 -3.93
N LEU A 89 12.05 -3.52 -4.30
CA LEU A 89 11.53 -2.17 -4.43
C LEU A 89 10.52 -2.08 -5.58
N THR A 90 10.80 -2.68 -6.74
CA THR A 90 9.86 -2.69 -7.87
C THR A 90 8.54 -3.37 -7.51
N LEU A 91 8.58 -4.50 -6.78
CA LEU A 91 7.39 -5.19 -6.31
C LEU A 91 6.58 -4.33 -5.34
N ALA A 92 7.25 -3.65 -4.40
CA ALA A 92 6.60 -2.74 -3.47
C ALA A 92 5.93 -1.54 -4.19
N GLU A 93 6.57 -1.00 -5.23
CA GLU A 93 6.00 0.07 -6.05
C GLU A 93 4.75 -0.39 -6.81
N GLU A 94 4.76 -1.60 -7.39
CA GLU A 94 3.60 -2.20 -8.05
C GLU A 94 2.43 -2.43 -7.07
N GLU A 95 2.72 -2.88 -5.86
CA GLU A 95 1.72 -3.02 -4.79
C GLU A 95 1.12 -1.67 -4.38
N ALA A 96 1.97 -0.65 -4.20
CA ALA A 96 1.53 0.70 -3.89
C ALA A 96 0.65 1.30 -5.00
N ALA A 97 1.02 1.08 -6.26
CA ALA A 97 0.22 1.50 -7.42
C ALA A 97 -1.15 0.81 -7.44
N ARG A 98 -1.20 -0.51 -7.17
CA ARG A 98 -2.47 -1.26 -7.06
C ARG A 98 -3.34 -0.76 -5.91
N ALA A 99 -2.74 -0.48 -4.75
CA ALA A 99 -3.45 0.09 -3.61
C ALA A 99 -4.02 1.48 -3.94
N HIS A 100 -3.23 2.33 -4.62
CA HIS A 100 -3.67 3.66 -5.04
C HIS A 100 -4.88 3.59 -5.99
N LEU A 101 -4.88 2.66 -6.97
CA LEU A 101 -6.04 2.46 -7.86
C LEU A 101 -7.30 2.06 -7.08
N ARG A 102 -7.19 1.16 -6.10
CA ARG A 102 -8.32 0.78 -5.23
C ARG A 102 -8.88 1.95 -4.45
N VAL A 103 -8.01 2.83 -3.93
CA VAL A 103 -8.43 4.06 -3.23
C VAL A 103 -9.18 5.00 -4.16
N VAL A 104 -8.67 5.20 -5.39
CA VAL A 104 -9.32 6.04 -6.39
C VAL A 104 -10.71 5.49 -6.76
N GLU A 105 -10.82 4.18 -6.99
CA GLU A 105 -12.10 3.53 -7.26
C GLU A 105 -13.09 3.69 -6.10
N ALA A 106 -12.65 3.44 -4.86
CA ALA A 106 -13.48 3.59 -3.68
C ALA A 106 -13.99 5.03 -3.54
N ARG A 107 -13.12 6.02 -3.79
CA ARG A 107 -13.48 7.45 -3.78
C ARG A 107 -14.52 7.78 -4.86
N ASN A 108 -14.38 7.21 -6.05
CA ASN A 108 -15.35 7.41 -7.14
C ASN A 108 -16.72 6.78 -6.82
N ARG A 109 -16.72 5.58 -6.23
CA ARG A 109 -17.95 4.92 -5.75
C ARG A 109 -18.63 5.76 -4.67
N ALA A 110 -17.87 6.23 -3.67
CA ALA A 110 -18.38 7.10 -2.61
C ALA A 110 -18.97 8.40 -3.16
N ARG A 111 -18.29 9.05 -4.12
CA ARG A 111 -18.81 10.24 -4.80
C ARG A 111 -20.12 9.98 -5.52
N THR A 112 -20.23 8.84 -6.20
CA THR A 112 -21.45 8.45 -6.92
C THR A 112 -22.59 8.14 -5.95
N ALA A 113 -22.31 7.42 -4.87
CA ALA A 113 -23.28 7.16 -3.80
C ALA A 113 -23.79 8.47 -3.19
N ARG A 114 -22.90 9.43 -2.88
CA ARG A 114 -23.29 10.74 -2.36
C ARG A 114 -24.20 11.50 -3.32
N LYS A 115 -23.91 11.50 -4.62
CA LYS A 115 -24.79 12.13 -5.62
C LYS A 115 -26.18 11.49 -5.65
N ARG A 116 -26.24 10.16 -5.54
CA ARG A 116 -27.52 9.42 -5.50
C ARG A 116 -28.31 9.73 -4.23
N ALA A 117 -27.65 9.81 -3.07
CA ALA A 117 -28.27 10.20 -1.82
C ALA A 117 -28.90 11.59 -1.90
N LEU A 118 -28.15 12.59 -2.38
CA LEU A 118 -28.69 13.94 -2.59
C LEU A 118 -29.87 13.96 -3.58
N ALA A 119 -29.83 13.15 -4.63
CA ALA A 119 -30.93 13.07 -5.57
C ALA A 119 -32.17 12.37 -4.99
N ALA A 120 -31.98 11.47 -4.01
CA ALA A 120 -33.07 10.85 -3.27
C ALA A 120 -33.70 11.85 -2.30
N GLU A 121 -32.89 12.59 -1.53
CA GLU A 121 -33.35 13.67 -0.63
C GLU A 121 -34.22 14.69 -1.39
N LEU A 122 -33.78 15.17 -2.56
CA LEU A 122 -34.58 16.10 -3.36
C LEU A 122 -35.93 15.51 -3.80
N LYS A 123 -35.96 14.21 -4.13
CA LYS A 123 -37.22 13.53 -4.50
C LYS A 123 -38.12 13.32 -3.29
N GLU A 124 -37.55 13.05 -2.13
CA GLU A 124 -38.28 12.95 -0.86
C GLU A 124 -38.93 14.30 -0.52
N ASP A 125 -38.19 15.41 -0.64
CA ASP A 125 -38.72 16.76 -0.44
C ASP A 125 -39.86 17.09 -1.41
N GLU A 126 -39.70 16.76 -2.70
CA GLU A 126 -40.75 16.95 -3.71
C GLU A 126 -42.00 16.09 -3.42
N ALA A 127 -41.81 14.83 -3.00
CA ALA A 127 -42.90 13.94 -2.66
C ALA A 127 -43.64 14.42 -1.41
N TYR A 128 -42.91 14.85 -0.38
CA TYR A 128 -43.47 15.43 0.83
C TYR A 128 -44.26 16.71 0.53
N ALA A 129 -43.72 17.61 -0.30
CA ALA A 129 -44.41 18.82 -0.71
C ALA A 129 -45.74 18.50 -1.43
N ARG A 130 -45.73 17.52 -2.34
CA ARG A 130 -46.95 17.06 -3.04
C ARG A 130 -47.98 16.48 -2.08
N GLU A 131 -47.55 15.61 -1.17
CA GLU A 131 -48.44 14.99 -0.19
C GLU A 131 -49.04 16.04 0.75
N SER A 132 -48.22 16.97 1.24
CA SER A 132 -48.68 18.07 2.12
C SER A 132 -49.72 18.97 1.44
N ALA A 133 -49.54 19.26 0.15
CA ALA A 133 -50.52 20.02 -0.63
C ALA A 133 -51.83 19.24 -0.82
N GLY A 134 -51.74 17.93 -1.09
CA GLY A 134 -52.91 17.06 -1.20
C GLY A 134 -53.70 16.96 0.12
N ILE A 135 -53.00 16.82 1.26
CA ILE A 135 -53.63 16.81 2.59
C ILE A 135 -54.33 18.15 2.86
N ALA A 136 -53.70 19.28 2.53
CA ALA A 136 -54.30 20.59 2.71
C ALA A 136 -55.59 20.75 1.89
N GLU A 137 -55.59 20.31 0.63
CA GLU A 137 -56.78 20.33 -0.23
C GLU A 137 -57.93 19.47 0.33
N VAL A 138 -57.62 18.26 0.80
CA VAL A 138 -58.63 17.38 1.43
C VAL A 138 -59.16 17.99 2.72
N ALA A 139 -58.30 18.55 3.57
CA ALA A 139 -58.72 19.20 4.81
C ALA A 139 -59.63 20.42 4.54
N GLU A 140 -59.35 21.21 3.51
CA GLU A 140 -60.24 22.30 3.08
C GLU A 140 -61.61 21.79 2.63
N MET A 141 -61.65 20.71 1.85
CA MET A 141 -62.91 20.08 1.44
C MET A 141 -63.70 19.52 2.63
N GLU A 142 -63.05 18.89 3.61
CA GLU A 142 -63.69 18.38 4.82
C GLU A 142 -64.29 19.51 5.68
N VAL A 143 -63.57 20.62 5.84
CA VAL A 143 -64.08 21.80 6.56
C VAL A 143 -65.28 22.41 5.82
N ALA A 144 -65.21 22.51 4.48
CA ALA A 144 -66.32 22.99 3.67
C ALA A 144 -67.56 22.08 3.76
N ALA A 145 -67.35 20.76 3.75
CA ALA A 145 -68.40 19.77 3.93
C ALA A 145 -69.03 19.87 5.33
N ASN A 146 -68.23 19.93 6.39
CA ASN A 146 -68.71 20.05 7.77
C ASN A 146 -69.46 21.36 8.01
N ASN A 147 -69.00 22.48 7.45
CA ASN A 147 -69.70 23.77 7.56
C ASN A 147 -71.04 23.78 6.79
N SER A 148 -71.19 22.93 5.76
CA SER A 148 -72.44 22.78 5.00
C SER A 148 -73.46 21.87 5.70
N VAL A 149 -73.03 21.03 6.65
CA VAL A 149 -73.89 20.13 7.45
C VAL A 149 -74.22 20.77 8.81
N SER A 150 -74.85 21.95 8.78
CA SER A 150 -75.54 22.53 9.93
C SER A 150 -77.05 22.44 9.73
N GLY A 151 -77.57 21.21 9.72
CA GLY A 151 -78.99 20.90 9.81
C GLY A 151 -79.17 19.74 10.79
N PRO A 152 -80.07 19.82 11.79
CA PRO A 152 -80.17 18.80 12.81
C PRO A 152 -80.89 17.59 12.22
N SER A 153 -80.21 16.47 12.09
CA SER A 153 -80.89 15.19 11.98
C SER A 153 -80.09 14.14 12.74
N SER A 154 -80.56 13.90 13.96
CA SER A 154 -80.21 12.73 14.75
C SER A 154 -80.80 11.51 14.03
N SER A 155 -79.95 10.72 13.40
CA SER A 155 -80.29 9.37 12.98
C SER A 155 -79.12 8.46 13.34
N THR A 156 -79.36 7.63 14.34
CA THR A 156 -78.51 6.50 14.72
C THR A 156 -78.33 5.58 13.52
N VAL A 157 -77.10 5.51 13.00
CA VAL A 157 -76.72 4.48 12.03
C VAL A 157 -76.00 3.36 12.79
N ASP A 158 -76.56 2.17 12.69
CA ASP A 158 -75.96 0.93 13.15
C ASP A 158 -74.61 0.72 12.43
N VAL A 159 -73.55 0.59 13.21
CA VAL A 159 -72.26 0.10 12.74
C VAL A 159 -72.44 -1.38 12.43
N GLU A 160 -72.68 -1.70 11.16
CA GLU A 160 -72.42 -3.04 10.64
C GLU A 160 -70.91 -3.29 10.77
N SER A 161 -70.59 -4.19 11.70
CA SER A 161 -69.28 -4.75 11.94
C SER A 161 -68.77 -5.40 10.65
N TRP A 162 -67.91 -4.70 9.91
CA TRP A 162 -67.07 -5.30 8.88
C TRP A 162 -66.17 -6.32 9.57
N GLY A 163 -66.59 -7.59 9.52
CA GLY A 163 -65.85 -8.71 10.08
C GLY A 163 -64.53 -8.88 9.36
N PHE A 164 -63.50 -8.22 9.86
CA PHE A 164 -62.12 -8.49 9.49
C PHE A 164 -61.77 -9.87 10.05
N ASN A 165 -61.76 -10.88 9.18
CA ASN A 165 -61.36 -12.24 9.54
C ASN A 165 -59.83 -12.33 9.42
N PRO A 166 -59.08 -12.52 10.53
CA PRO A 166 -57.61 -12.53 10.50
C PRO A 166 -56.98 -13.76 9.82
N ALA A 167 -57.80 -14.65 9.25
CA ALA A 167 -57.34 -15.86 8.55
C ALA A 167 -57.05 -15.64 7.05
N ASP A 168 -57.36 -14.46 6.48
CA ASP A 168 -57.23 -14.20 5.04
C ASP A 168 -55.87 -13.60 4.62
N LEU A 169 -54.84 -13.76 5.47
CA LEU A 169 -53.46 -13.34 5.19
C LEU A 169 -52.57 -14.46 4.60
N SER A 170 -53.12 -15.65 4.34
CA SER A 170 -52.36 -16.77 3.76
C SER A 170 -52.43 -16.88 2.24
N ALA A 171 -53.04 -15.93 1.54
CA ALA A 171 -53.15 -15.92 0.09
C ALA A 171 -52.52 -14.66 -0.53
N LEU A 172 -51.22 -14.48 -0.32
CA LEU A 172 -50.41 -13.58 -1.15
C LEU A 172 -49.66 -14.41 -2.21
N PRO A 173 -49.65 -13.98 -3.49
CA PRO A 173 -48.97 -14.67 -4.56
C PRO A 173 -47.45 -14.67 -4.37
N GLU A 174 -46.88 -15.85 -4.57
CA GLU A 174 -45.50 -16.26 -4.38
C GLU A 174 -44.57 -15.74 -5.51
N GLU A 175 -44.50 -14.42 -5.73
CA GLU A 175 -43.67 -13.85 -6.82
C GLU A 175 -42.49 -12.98 -6.35
N TRP A 176 -42.13 -13.05 -5.07
CA TRP A 176 -40.99 -12.32 -4.50
C TRP A 176 -39.94 -13.32 -3.99
N SER A 177 -39.46 -14.16 -4.89
CA SER A 177 -38.27 -14.99 -4.69
C SER A 177 -37.04 -14.09 -4.63
N PHE A 178 -36.77 -13.51 -3.46
CA PHE A 178 -35.49 -12.89 -3.15
C PHE A 178 -34.44 -14.00 -3.01
N ALA A 179 -33.92 -14.47 -4.14
CA ALA A 179 -32.73 -15.31 -4.19
C ALA A 179 -31.51 -14.43 -3.85
N GLY A 180 -31.34 -14.15 -2.56
CA GLY A 180 -30.16 -13.50 -2.01
C GLY A 180 -29.66 -14.33 -0.84
N GLY A 181 -28.73 -15.25 -1.11
CA GLY A 181 -28.09 -16.06 -0.09
C GLY A 181 -27.47 -15.19 1.00
N VAL A 182 -27.98 -15.33 2.21
CA VAL A 182 -27.28 -14.92 3.44
C VAL A 182 -26.19 -15.95 3.71
N SER A 183 -25.03 -15.75 3.09
CA SER A 183 -23.79 -16.33 3.63
C SER A 183 -23.47 -15.63 4.93
N ALA A 184 -23.45 -16.44 5.98
CA ALA A 184 -22.99 -16.11 7.31
C ALA A 184 -21.48 -15.86 7.31
N GLU A 185 -21.04 -14.67 7.70
CA GLU A 185 -19.69 -14.40 8.21
C GLU A 185 -19.62 -12.98 8.78
N TRP A 186 -20.11 -12.82 10.02
CA TRP A 186 -19.76 -11.68 10.88
C TRP A 186 -19.05 -12.21 12.11
N ASP A 187 -17.81 -12.63 11.92
CA ASP A 187 -16.84 -12.78 13.01
C ASP A 187 -15.50 -12.24 12.51
N LEU A 188 -15.09 -11.08 13.06
CA LEU A 188 -13.70 -10.66 13.34
C LEU A 188 -13.63 -9.13 13.54
N LEU A 189 -14.16 -8.65 14.67
CA LEU A 189 -13.71 -7.41 15.32
C LEU A 189 -13.61 -7.63 16.83
N ALA A 190 -12.69 -8.51 17.24
CA ALA A 190 -12.13 -8.48 18.58
C ALA A 190 -10.95 -7.49 18.58
N GLY A 191 -11.17 -6.33 19.19
CA GLY A 191 -10.19 -5.26 19.35
C GLY A 191 -9.01 -5.68 20.24
N GLY A 192 -7.81 -5.56 19.70
CA GLY A 192 -6.57 -5.49 20.46
C GLY A 192 -6.21 -4.03 20.74
N LEU A 193 -6.70 -3.48 21.86
CA LEU A 193 -6.20 -2.22 22.41
C LEU A 193 -4.88 -2.50 23.17
N GLY A 194 -3.77 -2.49 22.44
CA GLY A 194 -2.42 -2.46 23.02
C GLY A 194 -1.95 -1.02 23.17
N GLY A 195 -2.07 -0.46 24.38
CA GLY A 195 -1.52 0.85 24.73
C GLY A 195 0.00 0.84 24.77
N GLY A 196 0.64 1.49 23.80
CA GLY A 196 2.06 1.84 23.83
C GLY A 196 2.25 3.26 24.33
N THR A 197 2.77 3.40 25.55
CA THR A 197 3.23 4.66 26.14
C THR A 197 4.36 5.30 25.32
N PRO A 198 4.39 6.63 25.11
CA PRO A 198 5.54 7.30 24.51
C PRO A 198 6.73 7.40 25.48
N PRO A 199 7.98 7.36 24.99
CA PRO A 199 9.16 7.60 25.82
C PRO A 199 9.29 9.10 26.13
N VAL A 200 9.47 9.41 27.42
CA VAL A 200 9.85 10.73 27.91
C VAL A 200 11.37 10.87 27.74
N GLU A 201 11.79 11.76 26.84
CA GLU A 201 13.18 12.22 26.76
C GLU A 201 13.51 13.11 27.97
N ALA A 202 14.26 12.59 28.92
CA ALA A 202 14.93 13.39 29.93
C ALA A 202 16.26 13.91 29.35
N GLY A 203 16.21 15.09 28.72
CA GLY A 203 17.40 15.89 28.48
C GLY A 203 17.92 16.42 29.80
N ASN A 204 19.04 15.86 30.28
CA ASN A 204 19.78 16.45 31.39
C ASN A 204 21.05 17.12 30.84
N SER A 205 20.92 18.43 30.69
CA SER A 205 21.99 19.40 30.56
C SER A 205 22.79 19.44 31.86
N SER A 206 24.11 19.28 31.76
CA SER A 206 25.07 19.87 32.71
C SER A 206 26.41 20.00 32.03
N SER A 207 26.71 21.24 31.63
CA SER A 207 28.06 21.76 31.44
C SER A 207 28.58 22.27 32.78
N SER A 208 29.93 22.32 32.87
CA SER A 208 30.77 23.00 33.88
C SER A 208 31.28 22.15 35.04
#